data_AF-A0A2W4KRD3-F1
#
_entry.id   AF-A0A2W4KRD3-F1
#
_cell.length_a   1.000
_cell.length_b   1.000
_cell.length_c   1.000
_cell.angle_alpha   90.00
_cell.angle_beta   90.00
_cell.angle_gamma   90.00
#
_symmetry.space_group_name_H-M   'P 1'
#
loop_
_entity.id
_entity.type
_entity.pdbx_description
1 polymer ?
#
loop_
_entity_poly.entity_id
_entity_poly.type
_entity_poly.pdbx_seq_one_letter_code
_entity_poly.pdbx_strand_id
1 'polypeptide(L)' 'EMGATVEDLALTIHAHPTLSEAVMEAAEASLGHAIHVLGKR' A
#
# COMPACT_ATOMS: atom_id res chain seq x y z
N GLU A 1 -19.57 6.22 -4.84
CA GLU A 1 -18.11 6.21 -4.68
C GLU A 1 -17.76 5.59 -3.35
N MET A 2 -16.60 4.93 -3.25
CA MET A 2 -16.12 4.32 -2.01
C MET A 2 -15.12 5.29 -1.36
N GLY A 3 -15.43 5.84 -0.19
CA GLY A 3 -14.58 6.80 0.52
C GLY A 3 -13.43 6.13 1.28
N ALA A 4 -12.69 5.26 0.59
CA ALA A 4 -11.61 4.47 1.19
C ALA A 4 -10.46 5.36 1.66
N THR A 5 -9.88 5.03 2.81
CA THR A 5 -8.68 5.68 3.33
C THR A 5 -7.41 4.97 2.84
N VAL A 6 -6.24 5.55 3.12
CA VAL A 6 -4.96 4.92 2.77
C VAL A 6 -4.73 3.63 3.57
N GLU A 7 -5.22 3.57 4.81
CA GLU A 7 -5.18 2.38 5.66
C GLU A 7 -6.04 1.25 5.09
N ASP A 8 -7.19 1.55 4.49
CA ASP A 8 -8.03 0.54 3.86
C ASP A 8 -7.30 -0.14 2.68
N LEU A 9 -6.54 0.64 1.89
CA LEU A 9 -5.75 0.13 0.76
C LEU A 9 -4.55 -0.70 1.24
N ALA A 10 -3.88 -0.25 2.30
CA ALA A 10 -2.77 -0.96 2.92
C ALA A 10 -3.21 -2.32 3.51
N LEU A 11 -4.36 -2.36 4.18
CA LEU A 11 -4.90 -3.58 4.81
C LEU A 11 -5.62 -4.52 3.84
N THR A 12 -5.85 -4.10 2.59
CA THR A 12 -6.43 -4.95 1.56
C THR A 12 -5.42 -6.01 1.11
N ILE A 13 -5.83 -7.28 1.08
CA ILE A 13 -4.96 -8.39 0.64
C ILE A 13 -4.79 -8.35 -0.88
N HIS A 14 -3.56 -8.15 -1.33
CA HIS A 14 -3.18 -8.21 -2.74
C HIS A 14 -2.51 -9.55 -3.04
N ALA A 15 -2.83 -10.14 -4.18
CA ALA A 15 -2.20 -11.38 -4.60
C ALA A 15 -0.73 -11.14 -4.96
N HIS A 16 0.15 -12.06 -4.57
CA HIS A 16 1.57 -12.02 -4.91
C HIS A 16 1.92 -13.18 -5.86
N PRO A 17 2.73 -12.98 -6.92
CA PRO A 17 3.27 -11.70 -7.43
C PRO A 17 2.32 -11.06 -8.46
N THR A 18 1.88 -9.83 -8.24
CA THR A 18 1.00 -9.12 -9.19
C THR A 18 1.21 -7.61 -9.18
N LEU A 19 0.89 -6.93 -10.29
CA LEU A 19 1.03 -5.46 -10.37
C LEU A 19 0.16 -4.70 -9.34
N SER A 20 -0.94 -5.30 -8.86
CA SER A 20 -1.79 -4.62 -7.89
C SER A 20 -1.12 -4.46 -6.52
N GLU A 21 -0.12 -5.30 -6.19
CA GLU A 21 0.64 -5.19 -4.94
C GLU A 21 1.37 -3.84 -4.81
N ALA A 22 1.66 -3.17 -5.93
CA ALA A 22 2.24 -1.82 -5.93
C ALA A 22 1.31 -0.75 -5.31
N VAL A 23 -0.01 -0.94 -5.36
CA VAL A 23 -0.98 -0.01 -4.76
C VAL A 23 -0.93 -0.11 -3.22
N MET A 24 -0.92 -1.33 -2.69
CA MET A 24 -0.71 -1.60 -1.27
C MET A 24 0.62 -1.01 -0.80
N GLU A 25 1.71 -1.26 -1.54
CA GLU A 25 3.04 -0.76 -1.20
C GLU A 25 3.10 0.77 -1.20
N ALA A 26 2.42 1.44 -2.14
CA ALA A 26 2.33 2.88 -2.17
C ALA A 26 1.52 3.44 -0.97
N ALA A 27 0.46 2.76 -0.55
CA ALA A 27 -0.29 3.11 0.65
C ALA A 27 0.57 2.96 1.92
N GLU A 28 1.26 1.83 2.07
CA GLU A 28 2.21 1.59 3.16
C GLU A 28 3.36 2.61 3.16
N ALA A 29 3.84 3.01 1.98
CA ALA A 29 4.86 4.05 1.85
C ALA A 29 4.35 5.42 2.35
N SER A 30 3.08 5.75 2.13
CA SER A 30 2.46 6.98 2.63
C SER A 30 2.31 6.98 4.16
N LEU A 31 2.14 5.80 4.75
CA LEU A 31 2.08 5.58 6.20
C LEU A 31 3.47 5.45 6.85
N GLY A 32 4.52 5.31 6.04
CA GLY A 32 5.90 5.14 6.51
C GLY A 32 6.27 3.71 6.92
N HIS A 33 5.47 2.72 6.50
CA HIS A 33 5.64 1.30 6.85
C HIS A 33 5.97 0.41 5.64
N ALA A 34 6.23 1.00 4.46
CA ALA A 34 6.62 0.26 3.27
C ALA A 34 7.80 -0.69 3.51
N ILE A 35 7.71 -1.87 2.91
CA ILE A 35 8.65 -2.99 3.08
C ILE A 35 9.59 -3.09 1.88
N HIS A 36 9.09 -2.81 0.67
CA HIS A 36 9.79 -3.03 -0.60
C HIS A 36 10.39 -1.74 -1.20
N VAL A 37 10.18 -0.58 -0.57
CA VAL A 37 10.79 0.71 -0.97
C VAL A 37 11.35 1.48 0.23
N LEU A 38 12.38 2.30 0.02
CA LEU A 38 12.88 3.20 1.07
C LEU A 38 11.83 4.27 1.40
N GLY A 39 11.44 4.37 2.67
CA GLY A 39 10.62 5.47 3.18
C GLY A 39 11.33 6.83 3.08
N LYS A 40 10.56 7.90 2.86
CA LYS A 40 11.07 9.27 3.00
C LYS A 40 11.19 9.62 4.49
N ARG A 41 12.34 10.21 4.86
CA ARG A 41 12.55 10.82 6.19
C ARG A 41 11.68 12.06 6.37
#